data_AF-A0A936YEU9-F1
#
_entry.id   AF-A0A936YEU9-F1
#
_cell.length_a   1.000
_cell.length_b   1.000
_cell.length_c   1.000
_cell.angle_alpha   90.00
_cell.angle_beta   90.00
_cell.angle_gamma   90.00
#
_symmetry.space_group_name_H-M   'P 1'
#
loop_
_entity.id
_entity.type
_entity.pdbx_description
1 polymer ?
#
loop_
_entity_poly.entity_id
_entity_poly.type
_entity_poly.pdbx_seq_one_letter_code
_entity_poly.pdbx_strand_id
1 'polypeptide(L)'
;MPIDLQDTGYVDNAIEVNGYDDAVFIPAPTNDLFNGQVPIEQALQRLRTKLLDISSKNRLISYRYPKGKSIQFVNSPNLNLIFNRLTESKPIGISFIQDPPAGSYIQKKPDVKGIAESLGIDVEIDFPPESCAPSTHKRLSNLQALFYPQDLDKICRKIASEARTVIEETSTNMLFLIFGFLEFYDSDDSEKPIYAPLLAVP
;
A
#
# COMPACT_ATOMS: atom_id res chain seq x y z
N MET A 1 -13.48 -82.88 -5.87
CA MET A 1 -14.90 -82.89 -5.45
C MET A 1 -15.00 -82.26 -4.07
N PRO A 2 -16.11 -81.56 -3.79
CA PRO A 2 -16.20 -80.44 -2.86
C PRO A 2 -16.65 -80.87 -1.46
N ILE A 3 -16.48 -79.99 -0.47
CA ILE A 3 -17.11 -80.08 0.85
C ILE A 3 -17.86 -78.76 1.09
N ASP A 4 -19.07 -78.93 1.62
CA ASP A 4 -20.22 -78.04 1.54
C ASP A 4 -20.15 -76.76 2.37
N LEU A 5 -20.82 -75.72 1.84
CA LEU A 5 -21.25 -74.54 2.57
C LEU A 5 -22.30 -74.92 3.62
N GLN A 6 -22.13 -74.43 4.84
CA GLN A 6 -23.24 -74.29 5.79
C GLN A 6 -23.53 -72.81 6.02
N ASP A 7 -24.75 -72.45 5.62
CA ASP A 7 -25.45 -71.21 5.95
C ASP A 7 -25.47 -70.99 7.46
N THR A 8 -25.02 -69.80 7.90
CA THR A 8 -25.44 -69.24 9.19
C THR A 8 -25.81 -67.77 9.03
N GLY A 9 -27.12 -67.55 8.95
CA GLY A 9 -27.88 -66.40 9.43
C GLY A 9 -27.24 -65.01 9.35
N TYR A 10 -27.55 -64.30 8.28
CA TYR A 10 -27.58 -62.84 8.28
C TYR A 10 -28.66 -62.36 9.27
N VAL A 11 -28.28 -61.58 10.27
CA VAL A 11 -29.20 -60.88 11.16
C VAL A 11 -29.23 -59.42 10.72
N ASP A 12 -30.40 -58.98 10.25
CA ASP A 12 -30.69 -57.59 9.89
C ASP A 12 -30.52 -56.68 11.11
N ASN A 13 -29.45 -55.88 11.11
CA ASN A 13 -29.39 -54.65 11.91
C ASN A 13 -29.55 -53.48 10.96
N ALA A 14 -30.80 -53.06 10.76
CA ALA A 14 -31.13 -51.78 10.16
C ALA A 14 -30.56 -50.66 11.04
N ILE A 15 -29.46 -50.06 10.58
CA ILE A 15 -28.99 -48.77 11.09
C ILE A 15 -29.61 -47.71 10.19
N GLU A 16 -30.51 -46.93 10.76
CA GLU A 16 -31.16 -45.80 10.11
C GLU A 16 -30.10 -44.85 9.52
N VAL A 17 -30.23 -44.62 8.22
CA VAL A 17 -29.40 -43.69 7.45
C VAL A 17 -29.84 -42.28 7.83
N ASN A 18 -29.21 -41.68 8.84
CA ASN A 18 -29.33 -40.25 9.08
C ASN A 18 -28.60 -39.52 7.94
N GLY A 19 -29.41 -38.94 7.05
CA GLY A 19 -28.95 -38.10 5.94
C GLY A 19 -28.16 -36.91 6.46
N TYR A 20 -26.85 -36.94 6.21
CA TYR A 20 -26.02 -35.74 6.23
C TYR A 20 -26.32 -34.97 4.94
N ASP A 21 -27.18 -33.95 5.05
CA ASP A 21 -27.28 -32.89 4.07
C ASP A 21 -25.97 -32.08 4.10
N ASP A 22 -25.02 -32.43 3.23
CA ASP A 22 -23.85 -31.62 2.90
C ASP A 22 -24.25 -30.41 2.04
N ALA A 23 -25.15 -29.58 2.56
CA ALA A 23 -25.26 -28.20 2.12
C ALA A 23 -24.11 -27.44 2.80
N VAL A 24 -22.97 -27.34 2.11
CA VAL A 24 -21.87 -26.46 2.50
C VAL A 24 -22.40 -25.02 2.53
N PHE A 25 -22.90 -24.61 3.69
CA PHE A 25 -23.21 -23.22 3.97
C PHE A 25 -21.88 -22.47 3.92
N ILE A 26 -21.68 -21.71 2.85
CA ILE A 26 -20.62 -20.71 2.78
C ILE A 26 -21.20 -19.46 3.43
N PRO A 27 -21.01 -19.20 4.74
CA PRO A 27 -21.40 -17.93 5.32
C PRO A 27 -20.65 -16.82 4.57
N ALA A 28 -21.38 -15.76 4.23
CA ALA A 28 -20.80 -14.51 3.76
C ALA A 28 -19.63 -14.10 4.67
N PRO A 29 -18.59 -13.44 4.15
CA PRO A 29 -17.41 -13.08 4.93
C PRO A 29 -17.77 -11.99 5.95
N THR A 30 -18.35 -12.38 7.08
CA THR A 30 -18.44 -11.53 8.27
C THR A 30 -17.08 -11.53 8.95
N ASN A 31 -16.66 -10.36 9.41
CA ASN A 31 -15.35 -10.12 9.99
C ASN A 31 -15.21 -10.67 11.43
N ASP A 32 -16.20 -11.44 11.89
CA ASP A 32 -16.33 -11.94 13.25
C ASP A 32 -15.56 -13.26 13.44
N LEU A 33 -14.26 -13.23 13.19
CA LEU A 33 -13.37 -14.38 13.37
C LEU A 33 -13.24 -14.84 14.83
N PHE A 34 -13.55 -13.97 15.79
CA PHE A 34 -13.30 -14.17 17.23
C PHE A 34 -14.57 -14.28 18.08
N ASN A 35 -15.75 -14.43 17.46
CA ASN A 35 -17.03 -14.51 18.19
C ASN A 35 -17.34 -15.91 18.76
N GLY A 36 -16.40 -16.86 18.68
CA GLY A 36 -16.55 -18.23 19.19
C GLY A 36 -17.49 -19.13 18.38
N GLN A 37 -18.08 -18.64 17.28
CA GLN A 37 -18.99 -19.41 16.41
C GLN A 37 -18.25 -20.25 15.36
N VAL A 38 -16.95 -20.03 15.19
CA VAL A 38 -16.13 -20.67 14.16
C VAL A 38 -15.10 -21.57 14.85
N PRO A 39 -14.97 -22.86 14.45
CA PRO A 39 -13.93 -23.74 14.99
C PRO A 39 -12.53 -23.17 14.70
N ILE A 40 -11.59 -23.38 15.63
CA ILE A 40 -10.25 -22.78 15.60
C ILE A 40 -9.48 -23.09 14.31
N GLU A 41 -9.65 -24.29 13.76
CA GLU A 41 -9.02 -24.69 12.50
C GLU A 41 -9.47 -23.80 11.34
N GLN A 42 -10.77 -23.57 11.22
CA GLN A 42 -11.32 -22.71 10.17
C GLN A 42 -10.94 -21.24 10.39
N ALA A 43 -10.83 -20.80 11.64
CA ALA A 43 -10.31 -19.48 11.96
C ALA A 43 -8.83 -19.32 11.54
N LEU A 44 -7.99 -20.32 11.81
CA LEU A 44 -6.59 -20.35 11.39
C LEU A 44 -6.43 -20.39 9.86
N GLN A 45 -7.25 -21.19 9.16
CA GLN A 45 -7.26 -21.22 7.70
C GLN A 45 -7.64 -19.86 7.10
N ARG A 46 -8.66 -19.18 7.66
CA ARG A 46 -9.06 -17.83 7.24
C ARG A 46 -7.99 -16.77 7.54
N LEU A 47 -7.29 -16.87 8.67
CA LEU A 47 -6.17 -15.98 8.96
C LEU A 47 -5.01 -16.22 7.99
N ARG A 48 -4.72 -17.48 7.67
CA ARG A 48 -3.70 -17.85 6.68
C ARG A 48 -4.01 -17.24 5.31
N THR A 49 -5.24 -17.35 4.83
CA THR A 49 -5.63 -16.75 3.54
C THR A 49 -5.59 -15.23 3.57
N LYS A 50 -5.96 -14.58 4.68
CA LYS A 50 -5.82 -13.13 4.85
C LYS A 50 -4.36 -12.65 4.86
N LEU A 51 -3.44 -13.41 5.47
CA LEU A 51 -2.01 -13.05 5.51
C LEU A 51 -1.32 -13.23 4.17
N LEU A 52 -1.78 -14.18 3.35
CA LEU A 52 -1.24 -14.46 2.01
C LEU A 52 -2.00 -13.69 0.91
N ASP A 53 -2.77 -12.67 1.27
CA ASP A 53 -3.61 -11.93 0.33
C ASP A 53 -2.75 -11.06 -0.59
N ILE A 54 -2.44 -11.61 -1.76
CA ILE A 54 -1.81 -10.94 -2.89
C ILE A 54 -2.84 -10.28 -3.82
N SER A 55 -4.14 -10.29 -3.45
CA SER A 55 -5.18 -9.66 -4.24
C SER A 55 -5.03 -8.13 -4.25
N SER A 56 -5.62 -7.49 -5.26
CA SER A 56 -5.78 -6.04 -5.37
C SER A 56 -6.54 -5.39 -4.20
N LYS A 57 -7.11 -6.17 -3.28
CA LYS A 57 -7.69 -5.68 -2.01
C LYS A 57 -6.61 -5.25 -1.01
N ASN A 58 -5.42 -5.85 -1.07
CA ASN A 58 -4.30 -5.47 -0.21
C ASN A 58 -3.75 -4.12 -0.65
N ARG A 59 -3.77 -3.11 0.23
CA ARG A 59 -3.30 -1.74 -0.09
C ARG A 59 -1.80 -1.65 -0.32
N LEU A 60 -1.02 -2.63 0.13
CA LEU A 60 0.40 -2.75 -0.18
C LEU A 60 0.64 -3.38 -1.55
N ILE A 61 -0.37 -3.98 -2.16
CA ILE A 61 -0.31 -4.51 -3.53
C ILE A 61 -0.99 -3.55 -4.51
N SER A 62 -2.13 -2.99 -4.12
CA SER A 62 -2.85 -1.92 -4.81
C SER A 62 -2.77 -0.62 -4.04
N TYR A 63 -1.60 0.01 -4.10
CA TYR A 63 -1.41 1.32 -3.49
C TYR A 63 -2.18 2.39 -4.25
N ARG A 64 -2.90 3.22 -3.50
CA ARG A 64 -3.62 4.38 -4.02
C ARG A 64 -3.19 5.60 -3.23
N TYR A 65 -2.71 6.62 -3.93
CA TYR A 65 -2.24 7.87 -3.33
C TYR A 65 -3.35 8.53 -2.48
N PRO A 66 -3.21 8.59 -1.14
CA PRO A 66 -4.23 9.17 -0.29
C PRO A 66 -4.22 10.70 -0.40
N LYS A 67 -5.36 11.29 -0.79
CA LYS A 67 -5.50 12.74 -0.94
C LYS A 67 -5.19 13.46 0.38
N GLY A 68 -4.19 14.34 0.36
CA GLY A 68 -3.79 15.16 1.51
C GLY A 68 -3.10 14.41 2.65
N LYS A 69 -2.67 13.16 2.43
CA LYS A 69 -1.83 12.39 3.37
C LYS A 69 -0.53 11.85 2.73
N SER A 70 -0.31 12.16 1.45
CA SER A 70 0.91 11.82 0.73
C SER A 70 1.43 13.04 -0.01
N ILE A 71 2.75 13.14 -0.11
CA ILE A 71 3.45 14.15 -0.91
C ILE A 71 4.21 13.42 -2.00
N GLN A 72 4.09 13.89 -3.24
CA GLN A 72 4.89 13.42 -4.36
C GLN A 72 6.05 14.40 -4.58
N PHE A 73 7.24 13.84 -4.76
CA PHE A 73 8.45 14.60 -5.04
C PHE A 73 8.79 14.49 -6.52
N VAL A 74 9.38 15.55 -7.05
CA VAL A 74 9.73 15.72 -8.48
C VAL A 74 11.16 16.24 -8.62
N ASN A 75 11.59 16.55 -9.85
CA ASN A 75 12.90 17.14 -10.16
C ASN A 75 14.11 16.22 -9.93
N SER A 76 13.95 14.92 -10.20
CA SER A 76 15.02 13.90 -10.27
C SER A 76 16.14 14.06 -9.21
N PRO A 77 15.84 13.94 -7.90
CA PRO A 77 16.85 14.06 -6.86
C PRO A 77 17.72 12.80 -6.78
N ASN A 78 18.93 12.91 -6.19
CA ASN A 78 19.76 11.72 -5.96
C ASN A 78 19.18 10.85 -4.83
N LEU A 79 18.58 9.71 -5.22
CA LEU A 79 17.86 8.82 -4.31
C LEU A 79 18.79 8.12 -3.30
N ASN A 80 20.03 7.83 -3.69
CA ASN A 80 21.00 7.16 -2.83
C ASN A 80 21.39 8.04 -1.63
N LEU A 81 21.63 9.34 -1.86
CA LEU A 81 21.90 10.28 -0.79
C LEU A 81 20.70 10.46 0.16
N ILE A 82 19.47 10.48 -0.38
CA ILE A 82 18.24 10.56 0.42
C ILE A 82 18.12 9.30 1.31
N PHE A 83 18.27 8.13 0.72
CA PHE A 83 18.21 6.84 1.42
C PHE A 83 19.22 6.77 2.57
N ASN A 84 20.48 7.13 2.31
CA ASN A 84 21.53 7.15 3.34
C ASN A 84 21.20 8.14 4.46
N ARG A 85 20.68 9.33 4.14
CA ARG A 85 20.30 10.34 5.14
C ARG A 85 19.16 9.87 6.04
N LEU A 86 18.14 9.22 5.48
CA LEU A 86 17.04 8.65 6.26
C LEU A 86 17.52 7.52 7.16
N THR A 87 18.40 6.65 6.65
CA THR A 87 18.99 5.55 7.43
C THR A 87 19.82 6.09 8.60
N GLU A 88 20.50 7.21 8.40
CA GLU A 88 21.23 7.94 9.45
C GLU A 88 20.31 8.81 10.35
N SER A 89 18.99 8.75 10.18
CA SER A 89 17.99 9.56 10.91
C SER A 89 18.24 11.07 10.83
N LYS A 90 18.78 11.54 9.70
CA LYS A 90 19.05 12.96 9.46
C LYS A 90 17.86 13.62 8.75
N PRO A 91 17.52 14.88 9.12
CA PRO A 91 16.41 15.58 8.50
C PRO A 91 16.69 15.89 7.03
N ILE A 92 15.63 15.88 6.21
CA ILE A 92 15.65 16.24 4.80
C ILE A 92 14.74 17.44 4.60
N GLY A 93 15.24 18.47 3.93
CA GLY A 93 14.47 19.67 3.59
C GLY A 93 13.53 19.39 2.42
N ILE A 94 12.32 19.94 2.48
CA ILE A 94 11.35 19.92 1.38
C ILE A 94 11.25 21.34 0.81
N SER A 95 11.47 21.46 -0.49
CA SER A 95 11.26 22.68 -1.27
C SER A 95 9.85 22.70 -1.85
N PHE A 96 9.32 23.91 -1.99
CA PHE A 96 8.00 24.19 -2.58
C PHE A 96 8.13 24.95 -3.89
N ILE A 97 7.04 25.02 -4.64
CA ILE A 97 6.95 25.89 -5.82
C ILE A 97 6.50 27.27 -5.34
N GLN A 98 7.17 28.32 -5.79
CA GLN A 98 6.84 29.68 -5.38
C GLN A 98 5.44 30.07 -5.88
N ASP A 99 4.72 30.83 -5.05
CA ASP A 99 3.43 31.36 -5.46
C ASP A 99 3.61 32.37 -6.60
N PRO A 100 2.80 32.29 -7.67
CA PRO A 100 2.81 33.30 -8.70
C PRO A 100 2.44 34.67 -8.09
N PRO A 101 3.10 35.77 -8.52
CA PRO A 101 2.92 37.09 -7.91
C PRO A 101 1.46 37.55 -7.96
N ALA A 102 1.00 38.16 -6.86
CA ALA A 102 -0.36 38.67 -6.74
C ALA A 102 -0.63 39.74 -7.82
N GLY A 103 -1.41 39.38 -8.83
CA GLY A 103 -1.70 40.22 -10.00
C GLY A 103 -1.54 39.49 -11.35
N SER A 104 -0.88 38.33 -11.39
CA SER A 104 -0.78 37.53 -12.62
C SER A 104 -2.04 36.72 -12.95
N TYR A 105 -2.99 36.61 -12.01
CA TYR A 105 -4.25 35.90 -12.20
C TYR A 105 -5.43 36.67 -11.61
N ILE A 106 -6.51 36.78 -12.39
CA ILE A 106 -7.70 37.59 -12.05
C ILE A 106 -8.76 36.75 -11.31
N GLN A 107 -8.84 35.44 -11.55
CA GLN A 107 -9.95 34.61 -11.04
C GLN A 107 -9.51 33.29 -10.39
N LYS A 108 -8.60 32.53 -10.99
CA LYS A 108 -8.18 31.21 -10.48
C LYS A 108 -6.66 31.10 -10.47
N LYS A 109 -6.11 30.59 -9.36
CA LYS A 109 -4.69 30.28 -9.23
C LYS A 109 -4.29 29.28 -10.34
N PRO A 110 -3.19 29.52 -11.08
CA PRO A 110 -2.75 28.61 -12.13
C PRO A 110 -2.37 27.25 -11.57
N ASP A 111 -2.44 26.22 -12.42
CA ASP A 111 -2.07 24.87 -12.02
C ASP A 111 -0.58 24.81 -11.63
N VAL A 112 -0.28 24.04 -10.59
CA VAL A 112 1.07 23.94 -10.02
C VAL A 112 2.05 23.38 -11.06
N LYS A 113 1.58 22.43 -11.87
CA LYS A 113 2.38 21.78 -12.93
C LYS A 113 2.87 22.76 -13.98
N GLY A 114 1.96 23.59 -14.52
CA GLY A 114 2.35 24.58 -15.53
C GLY A 114 3.33 25.63 -15.00
N ILE A 115 3.23 26.00 -13.73
CA ILE A 115 4.22 26.88 -13.10
C ILE A 115 5.57 26.16 -12.92
N ALA A 116 5.56 24.90 -12.49
CA ALA A 116 6.78 24.10 -12.36
C ALA A 116 7.53 24.00 -13.69
N GLU A 117 6.82 23.68 -14.77
CA GLU A 117 7.37 23.63 -16.13
C GLU A 117 7.96 24.98 -16.55
N SER A 118 7.27 26.09 -16.26
CA SER A 118 7.77 27.44 -16.57
C SER A 118 9.04 27.82 -15.80
N LEU A 119 9.26 27.20 -14.64
CA LEU A 119 10.46 27.36 -13.81
C LEU A 119 11.58 26.38 -14.19
N GLY A 120 11.37 25.54 -15.21
CA GLY A 120 12.32 24.50 -15.62
C GLY A 120 12.43 23.35 -14.61
N ILE A 121 11.41 23.17 -13.76
CA ILE A 121 11.33 22.03 -12.84
C ILE A 121 10.70 20.87 -13.60
N ASP A 122 11.42 19.76 -13.65
CA ASP A 122 10.87 18.52 -14.20
C ASP A 122 9.74 18.00 -13.30
N VAL A 123 8.57 17.77 -13.89
CA VAL A 123 7.34 17.33 -13.24
C VAL A 123 7.20 15.80 -13.26
N GLU A 124 8.10 15.11 -13.97
CA GLU A 124 8.11 13.65 -14.01
C GLU A 124 8.33 13.05 -12.61
N ILE A 125 7.54 12.01 -12.33
CA ILE A 125 7.56 11.26 -11.07
C ILE A 125 8.40 9.99 -11.23
N ASP A 126 8.56 9.52 -12.47
CA ASP A 126 9.49 8.45 -12.80
C ASP A 126 10.86 9.08 -13.04
N PHE A 127 11.88 8.53 -12.39
CA PHE A 127 13.21 9.11 -12.40
C PHE A 127 14.15 8.25 -13.24
N PRO A 128 15.08 8.86 -14.00
CA PRO A 128 16.05 8.10 -14.75
C PRO A 128 16.94 7.27 -13.79
N PRO A 129 17.51 6.15 -14.26
CA PRO A 129 18.36 5.28 -13.43
C PRO A 129 19.60 6.00 -12.88
N GLU A 130 20.01 7.10 -13.50
CA GLU A 130 21.08 7.99 -13.03
C GLU A 130 20.79 8.58 -11.64
N SER A 131 19.52 8.75 -11.27
CA SER A 131 19.10 9.23 -9.94
C SER A 131 19.46 8.23 -8.83
N CYS A 132 19.59 6.94 -9.18
CA CYS A 132 20.03 5.87 -8.28
C CYS A 132 21.56 5.72 -8.23
N ALA A 133 22.29 6.34 -9.15
CA ALA A 133 23.73 6.20 -9.24
C ALA A 133 24.44 6.75 -7.98
N PRO A 134 25.56 6.14 -7.56
CA PRO A 134 26.35 6.66 -6.46
C PRO A 134 26.87 8.05 -6.81
N SER A 135 26.47 9.05 -6.02
CA SER A 135 26.89 10.43 -6.26
C SER A 135 28.31 10.67 -5.75
N THR A 136 29.15 11.29 -6.59
CA THR A 136 30.43 11.87 -6.17
C THR A 136 30.22 13.09 -5.27
N HIS A 137 29.07 13.76 -5.37
CA HIS A 137 28.75 14.95 -4.59
C HIS A 137 28.07 14.57 -3.27
N LYS A 138 28.63 15.04 -2.15
CA LYS A 138 28.10 14.79 -0.80
C LYS A 138 26.93 15.71 -0.38
N ARG A 139 26.58 16.71 -1.20
CA ARG A 139 25.54 17.70 -0.86
C ARG A 139 24.20 17.24 -1.41
N LEU A 140 23.29 16.93 -0.49
CA LEU A 140 21.88 16.66 -0.78
C LEU A 140 21.19 17.97 -1.14
N SER A 141 20.46 17.99 -2.26
CA SER A 141 19.46 19.03 -2.53
C SER A 141 18.18 18.74 -1.73
N ASN A 142 17.41 19.79 -1.45
CA ASN A 142 16.08 19.62 -0.86
C ASN A 142 15.16 18.87 -1.84
N LEU A 143 14.24 18.08 -1.30
CA LEU A 143 13.23 17.38 -2.09
C LEU A 143 12.20 18.38 -2.63
N GLN A 144 12.04 18.46 -3.95
CA GLN A 144 11.08 19.36 -4.56
C GLN A 144 9.68 18.74 -4.52
N ALA A 145 8.72 19.41 -3.88
CA ALA A 145 7.32 19.01 -3.88
C ALA A 145 6.50 19.82 -4.89
N LEU A 146 5.55 19.16 -5.55
CA LEU A 146 4.65 19.77 -6.53
C LEU A 146 3.45 20.47 -5.86
N PHE A 147 3.75 21.35 -4.91
CA PHE A 147 2.75 22.11 -4.17
C PHE A 147 3.19 23.56 -3.95
N TYR A 148 2.19 24.45 -3.90
CA TYR A 148 2.38 25.80 -3.41
C TYR A 148 2.65 25.82 -1.90
N PRO A 149 3.28 26.88 -1.37
CA PRO A 149 3.76 26.90 0.01
C PRO A 149 2.63 26.72 1.04
N GLN A 150 1.49 27.37 0.82
CA GLN A 150 0.34 27.27 1.73
C GLN A 150 -0.29 25.88 1.75
N ASP A 151 -0.39 25.22 0.59
CA ASP A 151 -1.00 23.91 0.49
C ASP A 151 -0.05 22.83 0.99
N LEU A 152 1.25 22.97 0.71
CA LEU A 152 2.28 22.11 1.27
C LEU A 152 2.30 22.19 2.80
N ASP A 153 2.26 23.40 3.38
CA ASP A 153 2.26 23.57 4.83
C ASP A 153 1.04 22.90 5.49
N LYS A 154 -0.15 23.04 4.90
CA LYS A 154 -1.35 22.35 5.38
C LYS A 154 -1.19 20.83 5.39
N ILE A 155 -0.67 20.26 4.29
CA ILE A 155 -0.46 18.81 4.15
C ILE A 155 0.60 18.34 5.16
N CYS A 156 1.74 19.04 5.24
CA CYS A 156 2.81 18.73 6.19
C CYS A 156 2.35 18.78 7.65
N ARG A 157 1.58 19.81 8.03
CA ARG A 157 0.99 19.89 9.40
C ARG A 157 0.08 18.72 9.69
N LYS A 158 -0.76 18.34 8.73
CA LYS A 158 -1.67 17.20 8.88
C LYS A 158 -0.89 15.89 9.05
N ILE A 159 0.06 15.61 8.16
CA ILE A 159 0.91 14.41 8.23
C ILE A 159 1.69 14.38 9.56
N ALA A 160 2.29 15.50 9.96
CA ALA A 160 3.05 15.58 11.21
C ALA A 160 2.16 15.38 12.45
N SER A 161 0.93 15.91 12.44
CA SER A 161 -0.02 15.70 13.54
C SER A 161 -0.44 14.23 13.64
N GLU A 162 -0.83 13.61 12.52
CA GLU A 162 -1.22 12.19 12.50
C GLU A 162 -0.05 11.28 12.92
N ALA A 163 1.17 11.55 12.44
CA ALA A 163 2.36 10.79 12.81
C ALA A 163 2.67 10.87 14.31
N ARG A 164 2.57 12.07 14.92
CA ARG A 164 2.78 12.23 16.37
C ARG A 164 1.75 11.46 17.19
N THR A 165 0.47 11.58 16.83
CA THR A 165 -0.62 10.84 17.51
C THR A 165 -0.37 9.34 17.46
N VAL A 166 0.01 8.81 16.30
CA VAL A 166 0.35 7.38 16.16
C VAL A 166 1.52 6.97 17.07
N ILE A 167 2.59 7.78 17.10
CA ILE A 167 3.75 7.49 17.94
C ILE A 167 3.35 7.51 19.42
N GLU A 168 2.52 8.46 19.85
CA GLU A 168 2.02 8.55 21.22
C GLU A 168 1.15 7.35 21.61
N GLU A 169 0.31 6.86 20.69
CA GLU A 169 -0.64 5.76 20.96
C GLU A 169 -0.01 4.37 20.84
N THR A 170 0.86 4.17 19.86
CA THR A 170 1.36 2.84 19.46
C THR A 170 2.89 2.69 19.58
N SER A 171 3.59 3.77 19.96
CA SER A 171 5.06 3.84 20.00
C SER A 171 5.73 3.41 18.68
N THR A 172 5.01 3.51 17.56
CA THR A 172 5.46 3.08 16.22
C THR A 172 5.40 4.25 15.24
N ASN A 173 6.31 4.30 14.26
CA ASN A 173 6.27 5.30 13.19
C ASN A 173 5.39 4.79 12.03
N MET A 174 4.36 5.55 11.65
CA MET A 174 3.51 5.27 10.47
C MET A 174 3.83 6.15 9.27
N LEU A 175 4.79 7.06 9.37
CA LEU A 175 5.28 7.85 8.26
C LEU A 175 6.43 7.10 7.57
N PHE A 176 6.29 6.92 6.26
CA PHE A 176 7.32 6.29 5.43
C PHE A 176 7.54 7.11 4.17
N LEU A 177 8.80 7.23 3.75
CA LEU A 177 9.15 7.61 2.40
C LEU A 177 9.24 6.34 1.54
N ILE A 178 8.51 6.33 0.42
CA ILE A 178 8.52 5.21 -0.53
C ILE A 178 9.46 5.54 -1.68
N PHE A 179 10.41 4.65 -1.93
CA PHE A 179 11.30 4.66 -3.08
C PHE A 179 10.75 3.69 -4.13
N GLY A 180 10.16 4.24 -5.19
CA GLY A 180 9.70 3.50 -6.34
C GLY A 180 8.43 2.67 -6.10
N PHE A 181 7.77 2.38 -7.21
CA PHE A 181 6.60 1.52 -7.27
C PHE A 181 6.79 0.50 -8.39
N LEU A 182 6.33 -0.72 -8.17
CA LEU A 182 6.14 -1.72 -9.20
C LEU A 182 4.79 -1.46 -9.87
N GLU A 183 4.80 -1.18 -11.16
CA GLU A 183 3.61 -1.15 -11.99
C GLU A 183 3.32 -2.55 -12.54
N PHE A 184 2.09 -3.02 -12.36
CA PHE A 184 1.63 -4.29 -12.91
C PHE A 184 0.13 -4.25 -13.21
N TYR A 185 -0.34 -5.22 -13.99
CA TYR A 185 -1.73 -5.33 -14.44
C TYR A 185 -2.32 -6.65 -13.92
N ASP A 186 -3.60 -6.64 -13.54
CA ASP A 186 -4.29 -7.80 -12.92
C ASP A 186 -4.50 -8.96 -13.94
N SER A 187 -4.56 -8.61 -15.22
CA SER A 187 -4.69 -9.53 -16.36
C SER A 187 -4.07 -8.89 -17.60
N ASP A 188 -3.72 -9.70 -18.60
CA ASP A 188 -3.16 -9.21 -19.87
C ASP A 188 -4.09 -8.21 -20.59
N ASP A 189 -5.41 -8.37 -20.40
CA ASP A 189 -6.44 -7.46 -20.96
C ASP A 189 -6.76 -6.26 -20.07
N SER A 190 -6.14 -6.13 -18.89
CA SER A 190 -6.43 -5.01 -17.99
C SER A 190 -5.64 -3.78 -18.41
N GLU A 191 -6.33 -2.68 -18.69
CA GLU A 191 -5.71 -1.38 -18.98
C GLU A 191 -5.38 -0.56 -17.73
N LYS A 192 -5.74 -1.05 -16.53
CA LYS A 192 -5.59 -0.29 -15.28
C LYS A 192 -4.30 -0.69 -14.58
N PRO A 193 -3.29 0.20 -14.52
CA PRO A 193 -2.07 -0.08 -13.79
C PRO A 193 -2.34 -0.10 -12.29
N ILE A 194 -1.75 -1.10 -11.62
CA ILE A 194 -1.72 -1.24 -10.18
C ILE A 194 -0.28 -0.96 -9.72
N TYR A 195 -0.15 -0.21 -8.64
CA TYR A 195 1.14 0.17 -8.08
C TYR A 195 1.36 -0.52 -6.73
N ALA A 196 2.48 -1.22 -6.59
CA ALA A 196 2.95 -1.73 -5.30
C ALA A 196 4.22 -0.97 -4.87
N PRO A 197 4.30 -0.43 -3.63
CA PRO A 197 5.50 0.24 -3.15
C PRO A 197 6.65 -0.76 -3.04
N LEU A 198 7.83 -0.40 -3.57
CA LEU A 198 8.98 -1.29 -3.60
C LEU A 198 9.82 -1.24 -2.32
N LEU A 199 10.13 -0.03 -1.86
CA LEU A 199 10.97 0.18 -0.69
C LEU A 199 10.38 1.31 0.17
N ALA A 200 9.92 0.97 1.36
CA ALA A 200 9.43 1.94 2.34
C ALA A 200 10.47 2.15 3.44
N VAL A 201 10.89 3.40 3.67
CA VAL A 201 11.87 3.78 4.69
C VAL A 201 11.20 4.72 5.70
N PRO A 202 11.24 4.41 7.01
CA PRO A 202 10.64 5.23 8.05
C PRO A 202 11.39 6.55 8.31
#